data_AF-A0AAN8MFD0-F1
#
_entry.id   AF-A0AAN8MFD0-F1
#
_cell.length_a   1.000
_cell.length_b   1.000
_cell.length_c   1.000
_cell.angle_alpha   90.00
_cell.angle_beta   90.00
_cell.angle_gamma   90.00
#
_symmetry.space_group_name_H-M   'P 1'
#
loop_
_entity.id
_entity.type
_entity.pdbx_description
1 polymer ?
#
loop_
_entity_poly.entity_id
_entity_poly.type
_entity_poly.pdbx_seq_one_letter_code
_entity_poly.pdbx_strand_id
1 'polypeptide(L)'
;MSSLDELHLTEEPSFEELQNQIRTLTNLRNTHQATLLSLRSTKSLKDHISTVSASSSQTKTPISSSLQISDKNLNDILLTRSAELSKDHQEWTQEALSRMTGLSKFTVTDPSSSRDLTGIRIEVMADGKFGTPYYLFLKPYDETPKPTPEDPSPEEVPSTTHLILHRHTIPAYFIQPLNVLAEKHLPPPPQMQNLDRFVRDVRHFLVLHYLRRSRLTHIKDEVTQNLPDLNSDSDDAHTPNIYVSEFLMDPEARLVEIHWLDINDIHSSIKRQAWIALTEKGGIEGLIVKEDNQRILHMEMQIKGDDWVRGTTDSMDWTSGLFKRLRWPSHPL
;
A
#
# COMPACT_ATOMS: atom_id res chain seq x y z
N MET A 1 -13.92 -11.61 75.53
CA MET A 1 -12.99 -12.34 74.64
C MET A 1 -13.80 -12.88 73.48
N SER A 2 -13.83 -12.10 72.39
CA SER A 2 -14.13 -12.50 71.00
C SER A 2 -14.22 -11.18 70.25
N SER A 3 -13.07 -10.67 69.82
CA SER A 3 -13.01 -9.58 68.86
C SER A 3 -13.28 -10.18 67.49
N LEU A 4 -14.29 -9.61 66.83
CA LEU A 4 -14.71 -9.91 65.47
C LEU A 4 -13.55 -9.64 64.50
N ASP A 5 -13.28 -10.63 63.65
CA ASP A 5 -12.45 -10.49 62.45
C ASP A 5 -13.01 -9.36 61.58
N GLU A 6 -12.15 -8.39 61.34
CA GLU A 6 -12.33 -7.25 60.46
C GLU A 6 -12.43 -7.78 59.02
N LEU A 7 -13.61 -7.62 58.41
CA LEU A 7 -13.82 -7.88 56.99
C LEU A 7 -12.89 -6.95 56.18
N HIS A 8 -11.89 -7.57 55.57
CA HIS A 8 -10.96 -6.97 54.61
C HIS A 8 -11.78 -6.27 53.52
N LEU A 9 -11.83 -4.93 53.56
CA LEU A 9 -12.37 -4.11 52.49
C LEU A 9 -11.60 -4.46 51.21
N THR A 10 -12.36 -4.78 50.18
CA THR A 10 -11.90 -4.88 48.80
C THR A 10 -11.44 -3.49 48.38
N GLU A 11 -10.12 -3.30 48.23
CA GLU A 11 -9.57 -2.10 47.59
C GLU A 11 -10.18 -2.01 46.19
N GLU A 12 -10.93 -0.94 45.94
CA GLU A 12 -11.41 -0.65 44.59
C GLU A 12 -10.18 -0.46 43.69
N PRO A 13 -10.11 -1.16 42.54
CA PRO A 13 -8.96 -1.06 41.66
C PRO A 13 -8.77 0.39 41.23
N SER A 14 -7.52 0.84 41.31
CA SER A 14 -7.19 2.22 40.97
C SER A 14 -7.57 2.52 39.51
N PHE A 15 -7.93 3.76 39.23
CA PHE A 15 -8.32 4.19 37.88
C PHE A 15 -7.24 3.87 36.82
N GLU A 16 -5.96 3.89 37.22
CA GLU A 16 -4.82 3.56 36.37
C GLU A 16 -4.73 2.06 36.05
N GLU A 17 -5.06 1.18 37.00
CA GLU A 17 -5.15 -0.26 36.78
C GLU A 17 -6.29 -0.61 35.82
N LEU A 18 -7.45 0.04 35.96
CA LEU A 18 -8.57 -0.15 35.03
C LEU A 18 -8.21 0.31 33.62
N GLN A 19 -7.49 1.43 33.46
CA GLN A 19 -7.01 1.87 32.14
C GLN A 19 -6.02 0.90 31.52
N ASN A 20 -5.09 0.37 32.33
CA ASN A 20 -4.13 -0.63 31.88
C ASN A 20 -4.83 -1.95 31.50
N GLN A 21 -5.84 -2.37 32.26
CA GLN A 21 -6.64 -3.55 31.96
C GLN A 21 -7.47 -3.38 30.68
N ILE A 22 -8.03 -2.20 30.43
CA ILE A 22 -8.72 -1.89 29.17
C ILE A 22 -7.74 -1.94 27.99
N ARG A 23 -6.53 -1.39 28.14
CA ARG A 23 -5.50 -1.46 27.09
C ARG A 23 -5.08 -2.89 26.79
N THR A 24 -4.84 -3.71 27.81
CA THR A 24 -4.44 -5.12 27.63
C THR A 24 -5.55 -5.93 26.99
N LEU A 25 -6.81 -5.79 27.45
CA LEU A 25 -7.95 -6.47 26.85
C LEU A 25 -8.21 -6.00 25.41
N THR A 26 -8.02 -4.72 25.12
CA THR A 26 -8.15 -4.19 23.76
C THR A 26 -7.06 -4.74 22.85
N ASN A 27 -5.81 -4.80 23.32
CA ASN A 27 -4.71 -5.43 22.59
C ASN A 27 -4.98 -6.91 22.36
N LEU A 28 -5.44 -7.65 23.37
CA LEU A 28 -5.78 -9.06 23.28
C LEU A 28 -6.92 -9.30 22.29
N ARG A 29 -7.99 -8.51 22.35
CA ARG A 29 -9.10 -8.54 21.38
C ARG A 29 -8.61 -8.28 19.97
N ASN A 30 -7.79 -7.25 19.77
CA ASN A 30 -7.25 -6.91 18.44
C ASN A 30 -6.35 -8.03 17.91
N THR A 31 -5.55 -8.67 18.77
CA THR A 31 -4.75 -9.85 18.42
C THR A 31 -5.64 -11.02 18.01
N HIS A 32 -6.68 -11.36 18.80
CA HIS A 32 -7.60 -12.44 18.44
C HIS A 32 -8.39 -12.13 17.17
N GLN A 33 -8.81 -10.89 16.97
CA GLN A 33 -9.51 -10.46 15.76
C GLN A 33 -8.59 -10.55 14.54
N ALA A 34 -7.33 -10.11 14.64
CA ALA A 34 -6.35 -10.28 13.58
C ALA A 34 -6.09 -11.76 13.28
N THR A 35 -5.96 -12.60 14.31
CA THR A 35 -5.83 -14.05 14.17
C THR A 35 -7.04 -14.65 13.46
N LEU A 36 -8.28 -14.33 13.89
CA LEU A 36 -9.51 -14.83 13.27
C LEU A 36 -9.68 -14.37 11.81
N LEU A 37 -9.32 -13.12 11.50
CA LEU A 37 -9.38 -12.58 10.13
C LEU A 37 -8.26 -13.12 9.22
N SER A 38 -7.10 -13.48 9.79
CA SER A 38 -5.97 -14.06 9.06
C SER A 38 -6.11 -15.56 8.79
N LEU A 39 -6.90 -16.26 9.61
CA LEU A 39 -7.09 -17.70 9.47
C LEU A 39 -7.94 -17.98 8.23
N ARG A 40 -7.34 -18.71 7.29
CA ARG A 40 -8.00 -19.57 6.29
C ARG A 40 -8.98 -20.61 6.89
N SER A 41 -9.34 -20.47 8.17
CA SER A 41 -10.43 -21.15 8.86
C SER A 41 -11.71 -21.14 8.03
N THR A 42 -12.03 -20.07 7.29
CA THR A 42 -13.22 -20.05 6.42
C THR A 42 -13.10 -20.95 5.19
N LYS A 43 -11.89 -21.18 4.65
CA LYS A 43 -11.65 -22.14 3.57
C LYS A 43 -11.70 -23.57 4.11
N SER A 44 -11.03 -23.86 5.22
CA SER A 44 -11.09 -25.17 5.88
C SER A 44 -12.52 -25.51 6.35
N LEU A 45 -13.27 -24.56 6.94
CA LEU A 45 -14.69 -24.71 7.25
C LEU A 45 -15.55 -24.89 6.01
N LYS A 46 -15.31 -24.11 4.95
CA LYS A 46 -16.04 -24.28 3.68
C LYS A 46 -15.76 -25.65 3.08
N ASP A 47 -14.52 -26.10 3.05
CA ASP A 47 -14.13 -27.42 2.55
C ASP A 47 -14.77 -28.50 3.43
N HIS A 48 -14.76 -28.35 4.76
CA HIS A 48 -15.40 -29.27 5.70
C HIS A 48 -16.94 -29.29 5.55
N ILE A 49 -17.59 -28.14 5.38
CA ILE A 49 -19.04 -28.04 5.11
C ILE A 49 -19.37 -28.64 3.74
N SER A 50 -18.54 -28.39 2.73
CA SER A 50 -18.72 -28.94 1.37
C SER A 50 -18.53 -30.45 1.37
N THR A 51 -17.58 -30.97 2.14
CA THR A 51 -17.31 -32.40 2.29
C THR A 51 -18.42 -33.08 3.09
N VAL A 52 -18.93 -32.45 4.17
CA VAL A 52 -20.10 -32.92 4.94
C VAL A 52 -21.39 -32.84 4.11
N SER A 53 -21.53 -31.84 3.25
CA SER A 53 -22.69 -31.70 2.35
C SER A 53 -22.64 -32.68 1.19
N ALA A 54 -21.45 -33.07 0.71
CA ALA A 54 -21.28 -34.11 -0.32
C ALA A 54 -21.48 -35.52 0.25
N SER A 55 -21.18 -35.75 1.54
CA SER A 55 -21.37 -37.03 2.22
C SER A 55 -22.78 -37.23 2.80
N SER A 56 -23.65 -36.22 2.79
CA SER A 56 -25.06 -36.35 3.24
C SER A 56 -26.01 -36.93 2.18
N SER A 57 -25.52 -37.28 0.98
CA SER A 57 -26.35 -37.79 -0.12
C SER A 57 -26.42 -39.33 -0.21
N GLN A 58 -25.84 -40.09 0.73
CA GLN A 58 -25.98 -41.55 0.74
C GLN A 58 -26.47 -42.10 2.09
N THR A 59 -27.67 -42.70 2.00
CA THR A 59 -28.24 -43.78 2.83
C THR A 59 -28.93 -43.45 4.16
N LYS A 60 -30.25 -43.63 4.12
CA LYS A 60 -31.18 -43.90 5.22
C LYS A 60 -30.71 -45.10 6.07
N THR A 61 -30.65 -44.97 7.41
CA THR A 61 -31.18 -45.89 8.46
C THR A 61 -30.67 -45.51 9.87
N PRO A 62 -31.31 -45.97 10.97
CA PRO A 62 -31.69 -45.09 12.08
C PRO A 62 -30.74 -45.09 13.30
N ILE A 63 -30.96 -44.04 14.09
CA ILE A 63 -30.57 -43.77 15.49
C ILE A 63 -30.43 -45.04 16.33
N SER A 64 -29.22 -45.32 16.83
CA SER A 64 -28.88 -45.65 18.23
C SER A 64 -27.58 -46.47 18.34
N SER A 65 -26.46 -45.77 18.53
CA SER A 65 -25.36 -46.30 19.32
C SER A 65 -24.55 -45.12 19.88
N SER A 66 -24.39 -45.13 21.19
CA SER A 66 -23.55 -44.21 21.94
C SER A 66 -22.16 -44.12 21.29
N LEU A 67 -21.72 -42.89 21.01
CA LEU A 67 -20.36 -42.51 20.63
C LEU A 67 -19.36 -43.00 21.70
N GLN A 68 -18.98 -44.28 21.64
CA GLN A 68 -17.74 -44.74 22.25
C GLN A 68 -16.60 -44.37 21.30
N ILE A 69 -16.26 -43.08 21.28
CA ILE A 69 -14.97 -42.62 20.79
C ILE A 69 -13.96 -43.20 21.78
N SER A 70 -13.30 -44.29 21.42
CA SER A 70 -12.23 -44.82 22.26
C SER A 70 -11.13 -43.77 22.39
N ASP A 71 -10.52 -43.63 23.57
CA ASP A 71 -9.46 -42.63 23.82
C ASP A 71 -8.27 -42.75 22.84
N LYS A 72 -8.08 -43.94 22.25
CA LYS A 72 -7.10 -44.18 21.18
C LYS A 72 -7.47 -43.44 19.89
N ASN A 73 -8.75 -43.43 19.53
CA ASN A 73 -9.26 -42.71 18.36
C ASN A 73 -9.22 -41.18 18.59
N LEU A 74 -9.45 -40.73 19.83
CA LEU A 74 -9.34 -39.30 20.17
C LEU A 74 -7.91 -38.79 20.03
N ASN A 75 -6.91 -39.54 20.53
CA ASN A 75 -5.50 -39.16 20.38
C ASN A 75 -5.05 -39.17 18.91
N ASP A 76 -5.49 -40.15 18.11
CA ASP A 76 -5.20 -40.19 16.67
C ASP A 76 -5.85 -39.02 15.92
N ILE A 77 -7.08 -38.65 16.26
CA ILE A 77 -7.78 -37.48 15.72
C ILE A 77 -7.05 -36.18 16.12
N LEU A 78 -6.62 -36.05 17.38
CA LEU A 78 -5.87 -34.89 17.87
C LEU A 78 -4.49 -34.79 17.22
N LEU A 79 -3.82 -35.92 17.00
CA LEU A 79 -2.52 -35.97 16.33
C LEU A 79 -2.66 -35.61 14.85
N THR A 80 -3.67 -36.16 14.16
CA THR A 80 -3.97 -35.81 12.76
C THR A 80 -4.29 -34.33 12.63
N ARG A 81 -5.14 -33.81 13.51
CA ARG A 81 -5.50 -32.39 13.51
C ARG A 81 -4.32 -31.48 13.85
N SER A 82 -3.46 -31.88 14.78
CA SER A 82 -2.27 -31.08 15.09
C SER A 82 -1.25 -31.10 13.95
N ALA A 83 -1.12 -32.22 13.24
CA ALA A 83 -0.30 -32.32 12.03
C ALA A 83 -0.87 -31.45 10.88
N GLU A 84 -2.18 -31.47 10.66
CA GLU A 84 -2.87 -30.60 9.69
C GLU A 84 -2.66 -29.12 10.02
N LEU A 85 -2.88 -28.72 11.27
CA LEU A 85 -2.66 -27.33 11.73
C LEU A 85 -1.20 -26.90 11.56
N SER A 86 -0.24 -27.80 11.84
CA SER A 86 1.18 -27.50 11.67
C SER A 86 1.55 -27.33 10.20
N LYS A 87 1.01 -28.18 9.32
CA LYS A 87 1.20 -28.08 7.88
C LYS A 87 0.58 -26.79 7.33
N ASP A 88 -0.65 -26.47 7.73
CA ASP A 88 -1.33 -25.23 7.35
C ASP A 88 -0.54 -24.00 7.80
N HIS A 89 0.01 -24.02 9.02
CA HIS A 89 0.87 -22.95 9.52
C HIS A 89 2.16 -22.80 8.71
N GLN A 90 2.77 -23.92 8.32
CA GLN A 90 3.97 -23.92 7.49
C GLN A 90 3.68 -23.36 6.08
N GLU A 91 2.58 -23.79 5.45
CA GLU A 91 2.15 -23.27 4.14
C GLU A 91 1.84 -21.77 4.20
N TRP A 92 1.18 -21.32 5.27
CA TRP A 92 0.91 -19.90 5.49
C TRP A 92 2.21 -19.10 5.64
N THR A 93 3.15 -19.60 6.42
CA THR A 93 4.45 -18.95 6.63
C THR A 93 5.22 -18.85 5.31
N GLN A 94 5.20 -19.91 4.49
CA GLN A 94 5.83 -19.93 3.18
C GLN A 94 5.16 -18.96 2.20
N GLU A 95 3.83 -18.89 2.21
CA GLU A 95 3.07 -17.93 1.40
C GLU A 95 3.38 -16.49 1.83
N ALA A 96 3.38 -16.21 3.13
CA ALA A 96 3.72 -14.89 3.67
C ALA A 96 5.12 -14.46 3.26
N LEU A 97 6.11 -15.37 3.37
CA LEU A 97 7.48 -15.13 2.94
C LEU A 97 7.57 -14.88 1.43
N SER A 98 6.81 -15.61 0.62
CA SER A 98 6.74 -15.39 -0.83
C SER A 98 6.15 -14.01 -1.16
N ARG A 99 5.14 -13.57 -0.41
CA ARG A 99 4.52 -12.24 -0.56
C ARG A 99 5.44 -11.10 -0.16
N MET A 100 6.46 -11.34 0.68
CA MET A 100 7.43 -10.30 1.05
C MET A 100 8.18 -9.71 -0.15
N THR A 101 8.23 -10.43 -1.27
CA THR A 101 8.79 -9.91 -2.54
C THR A 101 7.98 -8.76 -3.14
N GLY A 102 6.74 -8.55 -2.68
CA GLY A 102 5.80 -7.54 -3.16
C GLY A 102 5.07 -7.91 -4.46
N LEU A 103 5.29 -9.12 -5.00
CA LEU A 103 4.59 -9.66 -6.15
C LEU A 103 4.15 -11.09 -5.86
N SER A 104 2.87 -11.40 -6.05
CA SER A 104 2.39 -12.78 -5.96
C SER A 104 1.31 -13.06 -7.00
N LYS A 105 1.37 -14.27 -7.56
CA LYS A 105 0.37 -14.80 -8.49
C LYS A 105 -0.57 -15.72 -7.72
N PHE A 106 -1.87 -15.62 -8.01
CA PHE A 106 -2.90 -16.48 -7.43
C PHE A 106 -3.99 -16.78 -8.47
N THR A 107 -4.78 -17.82 -8.23
CA THR A 107 -5.88 -18.21 -9.12
C THR A 107 -7.20 -17.77 -8.52
N VAL A 108 -8.10 -17.26 -9.36
CA VAL A 108 -9.42 -16.78 -8.95
C VAL A 108 -10.48 -17.46 -9.79
N THR A 109 -11.36 -18.22 -9.15
CA THR A 109 -12.50 -18.82 -9.83
C THR A 109 -13.60 -17.77 -9.96
N ASP A 110 -13.90 -17.37 -11.20
CA ASP A 110 -15.03 -16.50 -11.50
C ASP A 110 -16.33 -17.34 -11.48
N PRO A 111 -17.30 -17.05 -10.60
CA PRO A 111 -18.55 -17.83 -10.56
C PRO A 111 -19.38 -17.73 -11.85
N SER A 112 -19.13 -16.73 -12.69
CA SER A 112 -19.84 -16.51 -13.95
C SER A 112 -19.18 -17.14 -15.17
N SER A 113 -17.91 -17.55 -15.06
CA SER A 113 -17.14 -18.08 -16.18
C SER A 113 -16.61 -19.49 -15.86
N SER A 114 -16.54 -20.36 -16.86
CA SER A 114 -16.03 -21.73 -16.67
C SER A 114 -14.50 -21.79 -16.53
N ARG A 115 -13.80 -20.65 -16.68
CA ARG A 115 -12.34 -20.58 -16.66
C ARG A 115 -11.86 -19.77 -15.46
N ASP A 116 -10.82 -20.28 -14.82
CA ASP A 116 -10.16 -19.55 -13.75
C ASP A 116 -9.42 -18.32 -14.30
N LEU A 117 -9.54 -17.21 -13.57
CA LEU A 117 -8.79 -16.00 -13.81
C LEU A 117 -7.41 -16.09 -13.14
N THR A 118 -6.41 -15.49 -13.78
CA THR A 118 -5.10 -15.30 -13.17
C THR A 118 -5.09 -13.98 -12.42
N GLY A 119 -4.98 -14.06 -11.09
CA GLY A 119 -4.83 -12.91 -10.20
C GLY A 119 -3.35 -12.58 -9.95
N ILE A 120 -3.03 -11.30 -9.92
CA ILE A 120 -1.71 -10.79 -9.54
C ILE A 120 -1.90 -9.77 -8.44
N ARG A 121 -1.20 -9.96 -7.33
CA ARG A 121 -1.17 -9.05 -6.19
C ARG A 121 0.16 -8.31 -6.21
N ILE A 122 0.08 -6.99 -6.19
CA ILE A 122 1.22 -6.08 -6.15
C ILE A 122 1.15 -5.32 -4.82
N GLU A 123 2.19 -5.46 -4.01
CA GLU A 123 2.34 -4.74 -2.76
C GLU A 123 3.59 -3.88 -2.81
N VAL A 124 3.41 -2.61 -2.46
CA VAL A 124 4.51 -1.67 -2.31
C VAL A 124 4.82 -1.53 -0.84
N MET A 125 6.08 -1.72 -0.47
CA MET A 125 6.58 -1.42 0.86
C MET A 125 7.04 0.03 0.89
N ALA A 126 6.50 0.81 1.82
CA ALA A 126 6.91 2.18 2.09
C ALA A 126 6.99 2.36 3.62
N ASP A 127 7.98 3.12 4.09
CA ASP A 127 8.15 3.44 5.51
C ASP A 127 8.17 2.20 6.44
N GLY A 128 8.79 1.12 5.96
CA GLY A 128 8.92 -0.15 6.70
C GLY A 128 7.64 -0.97 6.81
N LYS A 129 6.57 -0.62 6.10
CA LYS A 129 5.29 -1.32 6.13
C LYS A 129 4.79 -1.60 4.71
N PHE A 130 4.03 -2.69 4.54
CA PHE A 130 3.32 -2.94 3.29
C PHE A 130 2.08 -2.04 3.20
N GLY A 131 1.93 -1.35 2.07
CA GLY A 131 0.73 -0.60 1.74
C GLY A 131 -0.44 -1.50 1.35
N THR A 132 -1.54 -0.87 0.93
CA THR A 132 -2.71 -1.60 0.40
C THR A 132 -2.33 -2.37 -0.87
N PRO A 133 -2.66 -3.67 -0.98
CA PRO A 133 -2.37 -4.45 -2.18
C PRO A 133 -3.20 -3.97 -3.37
N TYR A 134 -2.55 -3.90 -4.52
CA TYR A 134 -3.20 -3.74 -5.82
C TYR A 134 -3.39 -5.10 -6.47
N TYR A 135 -4.54 -5.31 -7.09
CA TYR A 135 -4.89 -6.54 -7.76
C TYR A 135 -5.04 -6.28 -9.26
N LEU A 136 -4.46 -7.16 -10.06
CA LEU A 136 -4.73 -7.30 -11.49
C LEU A 136 -5.41 -8.65 -11.69
N PHE A 137 -6.53 -8.66 -12.39
CA PHE A 137 -7.21 -9.88 -12.80
C PHE A 137 -7.06 -10.02 -14.31
N LEU A 138 -6.48 -11.13 -14.73
CA LEU A 138 -6.20 -11.45 -16.12
C LEU A 138 -7.10 -12.60 -16.54
N LYS A 139 -7.78 -12.44 -17.67
CA LYS A 139 -8.56 -13.51 -18.30
C LYS A 139 -7.81 -14.12 -19.48
N PRO A 140 -7.99 -15.41 -19.76
CA PRO A 140 -7.62 -15.99 -21.05
C PRO A 140 -8.23 -15.20 -22.22
N TYR A 141 -7.49 -15.08 -23.32
CA TYR A 141 -7.99 -14.56 -24.59
C TYR A 141 -8.93 -15.61 -25.20
N ASP A 142 -10.22 -15.28 -25.28
CA ASP A 142 -11.29 -16.22 -25.64
C ASP A 142 -11.18 -16.75 -27.08
N GLU A 143 -10.59 -15.97 -27.99
CA GLU A 143 -10.48 -16.31 -29.43
C GLU A 143 -9.12 -16.86 -29.85
N THR A 144 -8.29 -17.36 -28.92
CA THR A 144 -7.03 -18.01 -29.34
C THR A 144 -7.37 -19.18 -30.27
N PRO A 145 -7.07 -19.12 -31.58
CA PRO A 145 -7.28 -20.25 -32.46
C PRO A 145 -6.36 -21.34 -31.93
N LYS A 146 -6.96 -22.47 -31.54
CA LYS A 146 -6.19 -23.68 -31.27
C LYS A 146 -5.36 -23.92 -32.54
N PRO A 147 -4.02 -23.99 -32.50
CA PRO A 147 -3.23 -24.17 -33.71
C PRO A 147 -3.77 -25.40 -34.44
N THR A 148 -4.36 -25.17 -35.61
CA THR A 148 -4.88 -26.24 -36.46
C THR A 148 -3.70 -26.95 -37.11
N PRO A 149 -3.76 -28.28 -37.31
CA PRO A 149 -2.64 -29.08 -37.83
C PRO A 149 -2.12 -28.69 -39.23
N GLU A 150 -2.85 -27.84 -39.95
CA GLU A 150 -2.66 -27.58 -41.38
C GLU A 150 -1.74 -26.38 -41.68
N ASP A 151 -1.42 -25.55 -40.67
CA ASP A 151 -0.45 -24.45 -40.80
C ASP A 151 0.70 -24.64 -39.80
N PRO A 152 1.90 -25.07 -40.24
CA PRO A 152 3.08 -25.10 -39.40
C PRO A 152 3.55 -23.65 -39.17
N SER A 153 2.97 -22.97 -38.18
CA SER A 153 3.56 -21.77 -37.59
C SER A 153 4.99 -22.10 -37.14
N PRO A 154 5.98 -21.22 -37.39
CA PRO A 154 7.38 -21.52 -37.19
C PRO A 154 7.65 -21.74 -35.69
N GLU A 155 8.20 -22.91 -35.40
CA GLU A 155 8.73 -23.33 -34.10
C GLU A 155 7.68 -23.41 -32.98
N GLU A 156 7.60 -24.58 -32.35
CA GLU A 156 6.76 -24.94 -31.21
C GLU A 156 6.80 -23.87 -30.09
N VAL A 157 5.97 -22.83 -30.20
CA VAL A 157 5.73 -21.92 -29.09
C VAL A 157 4.84 -22.69 -28.11
N PRO A 158 5.30 -22.97 -26.88
CA PRO A 158 4.47 -23.66 -25.90
C PRO A 158 3.15 -22.92 -25.77
N SER A 159 2.05 -23.67 -25.72
CA SER A 159 0.67 -23.19 -25.63
C SER A 159 0.47 -22.30 -24.40
N THR A 160 0.94 -21.06 -24.48
CA THR A 160 0.79 -20.06 -23.46
C THR A 160 -0.51 -19.36 -23.77
N THR A 161 -1.52 -19.62 -22.94
CA THR A 161 -2.80 -18.93 -23.01
C THR A 161 -2.54 -17.42 -22.99
N HIS A 162 -2.78 -16.73 -24.12
CA HIS A 162 -2.74 -15.28 -24.16
C HIS A 162 -3.66 -14.73 -23.08
N LEU A 163 -3.21 -13.72 -22.36
CA LEU A 163 -3.92 -13.09 -21.27
C LEU A 163 -4.34 -11.68 -21.67
N ILE A 164 -5.52 -11.27 -21.18
CA ILE A 164 -6.03 -9.91 -21.30
C ILE A 164 -6.27 -9.38 -19.90
N LEU A 165 -5.93 -8.11 -19.68
CA LEU A 165 -6.33 -7.39 -18.46
C LEU A 165 -7.86 -7.28 -18.39
N HIS A 166 -8.46 -7.95 -17.41
CA HIS A 166 -9.91 -7.97 -17.20
C HIS A 166 -10.35 -6.88 -16.22
N ARG A 167 -9.75 -6.84 -15.02
CA ARG A 167 -10.07 -5.87 -13.95
C ARG A 167 -8.81 -5.51 -13.18
N HIS A 168 -8.81 -4.35 -12.54
CA HIS A 168 -7.74 -3.95 -11.63
C HIS A 168 -8.27 -3.10 -10.46
N THR A 169 -7.48 -3.00 -9.40
CA THR A 169 -7.70 -2.05 -8.29
C THR A 169 -6.73 -0.87 -8.29
N ILE A 170 -5.96 -0.70 -9.37
CA ILE A 170 -5.07 0.46 -9.55
C ILE A 170 -5.89 1.77 -9.61
N PRO A 171 -5.45 2.85 -8.94
CA PRO A 171 -6.16 4.13 -8.91
C PRO A 171 -6.42 4.74 -10.30
N ALA A 172 -7.51 5.52 -10.40
CA ALA A 172 -7.99 6.03 -11.69
C ALA A 172 -6.98 6.91 -12.45
N TYR A 173 -6.20 7.71 -11.72
CA TYR A 173 -5.15 8.55 -12.30
C TYR A 173 -4.00 7.77 -12.94
N PHE A 174 -3.93 6.45 -12.75
CA PHE A 174 -2.96 5.56 -13.40
C PHE A 174 -3.56 4.66 -14.49
N ILE A 175 -4.84 4.81 -14.85
CA ILE A 175 -5.49 3.96 -15.87
C ILE A 175 -4.81 4.09 -17.23
N GLN A 176 -4.51 5.32 -17.67
CA GLN A 176 -3.90 5.54 -18.98
C GLN A 176 -2.50 4.90 -19.08
N PRO A 177 -1.55 5.12 -18.14
CA PRO A 177 -0.28 4.39 -18.12
C PRO A 177 -0.44 2.87 -18.10
N LEU A 178 -1.40 2.36 -17.32
CA LEU A 178 -1.66 0.92 -17.21
C LEU A 178 -2.10 0.31 -18.54
N ASN A 179 -3.01 0.97 -19.26
CA ASN A 179 -3.49 0.49 -20.56
C ASN A 179 -2.38 0.49 -21.60
N VAL A 180 -1.54 1.53 -21.63
CA VAL A 180 -0.37 1.59 -22.53
C VAL A 180 0.60 0.45 -22.24
N LEU A 181 0.85 0.13 -20.96
CA LEU A 181 1.67 -1.02 -20.58
C LEU A 181 1.02 -2.36 -20.98
N ALA A 182 -0.30 -2.48 -20.84
CA ALA A 182 -1.03 -3.68 -21.21
C ALA A 182 -0.99 -3.91 -22.72
N GLU A 183 -1.22 -2.89 -23.54
CA GLU A 183 -1.11 -2.98 -25.00
C GLU A 183 0.30 -3.35 -25.45
N LYS A 184 1.32 -2.80 -24.78
CA LYS A 184 2.73 -3.05 -25.10
C LYS A 184 3.21 -4.45 -24.73
N HIS A 185 2.74 -4.99 -23.60
CA HIS A 185 3.28 -6.23 -23.03
C HIS A 185 2.31 -7.43 -23.05
N LEU A 186 1.02 -7.17 -23.20
CA LEU A 186 -0.04 -8.16 -23.37
C LEU A 186 -0.79 -7.93 -24.70
N PRO A 187 -0.07 -7.86 -25.85
CA PRO A 187 -0.74 -7.69 -27.13
C PRO A 187 -1.64 -8.88 -27.47
N PRO A 188 -2.66 -8.69 -28.32
CA PRO A 188 -3.49 -9.79 -28.80
C PRO A 188 -2.66 -10.79 -29.63
N PRO A 189 -3.10 -12.06 -29.74
CA PRO A 189 -2.51 -13.02 -30.66
C PRO A 189 -2.42 -12.47 -32.09
N PRO A 190 -1.40 -12.83 -32.89
CA PRO A 190 -0.37 -13.83 -32.62
C PRO A 190 0.89 -13.29 -31.90
N GLN A 191 0.88 -12.03 -31.45
CA GLN A 191 2.08 -11.43 -30.85
C GLN A 191 2.47 -12.11 -29.53
N MET A 192 3.78 -12.20 -29.28
CA MET A 192 4.31 -12.80 -28.06
C MET A 192 4.08 -11.87 -26.87
N GLN A 193 3.43 -12.38 -25.82
CA GLN A 193 3.20 -11.64 -24.59
C GLN A 193 4.36 -11.80 -23.61
N ASN A 194 4.56 -10.78 -22.77
CA ASN A 194 5.53 -10.84 -21.67
C ASN A 194 4.86 -10.34 -20.38
N LEU A 195 4.21 -11.28 -19.68
CA LEU A 195 3.52 -10.99 -18.43
C LEU A 195 4.48 -10.50 -17.34
N ASP A 196 5.66 -11.12 -17.23
CA ASP A 196 6.62 -10.75 -16.19
C ASP A 196 7.07 -9.30 -16.34
N ARG A 197 7.30 -8.86 -17.58
CA ARG A 197 7.69 -7.48 -17.85
C ARG A 197 6.55 -6.51 -17.63
N PHE A 198 5.33 -6.86 -18.05
CA PHE A 198 4.13 -6.07 -17.73
C PHE A 198 4.02 -5.82 -16.22
N VAL A 199 4.09 -6.88 -15.42
CA VAL A 199 3.92 -6.79 -13.95
C VAL A 199 5.07 -6.01 -13.30
N ARG A 200 6.31 -6.19 -13.78
CA ARG A 200 7.47 -5.44 -13.29
C ARG A 200 7.33 -3.96 -13.58
N ASP A 201 6.93 -3.58 -14.80
CA ASP A 201 6.76 -2.19 -15.19
C ASP A 201 5.57 -1.56 -14.43
N VAL A 202 4.49 -2.33 -14.20
CA VAL A 202 3.37 -1.89 -13.37
C VAL A 202 3.81 -1.63 -11.92
N ARG A 203 4.54 -2.58 -11.33
CA ARG A 203 5.08 -2.39 -9.98
C ARG A 203 6.05 -1.22 -9.93
N HIS A 204 6.89 -1.04 -10.94
CA HIS A 204 7.88 0.02 -10.98
C HIS A 204 7.21 1.39 -10.88
N PHE A 205 6.19 1.68 -11.68
CA PHE A 205 5.51 2.98 -11.60
C PHE A 205 4.78 3.19 -10.26
N LEU A 206 4.18 2.13 -9.69
CA LEU A 206 3.55 2.21 -8.37
C LEU A 206 4.58 2.53 -7.29
N VAL A 207 5.73 1.83 -7.29
CA VAL A 207 6.82 2.09 -6.35
C VAL A 207 7.33 3.53 -6.47
N LEU A 208 7.54 4.02 -7.70
CA LEU A 208 7.96 5.41 -7.92
C LEU A 208 6.95 6.41 -7.36
N HIS A 209 5.65 6.17 -7.53
CA HIS A 209 4.61 7.01 -6.91
C HIS A 209 4.73 7.05 -5.37
N TYR A 210 4.87 5.90 -4.71
CA TYR A 210 5.02 5.85 -3.25
C TYR A 210 6.29 6.54 -2.77
N LEU A 211 7.42 6.33 -3.45
CA LEU A 211 8.69 6.99 -3.11
C LEU A 211 8.58 8.51 -3.23
N ARG A 212 7.98 9.01 -4.32
CA ARG A 212 7.73 10.45 -4.49
C ARG A 212 6.83 11.00 -3.39
N ARG A 213 5.72 10.33 -3.12
CA ARG A 213 4.75 10.75 -2.10
C ARG A 213 5.37 10.77 -0.70
N SER A 214 6.11 9.73 -0.31
CA SER A 214 6.81 9.67 0.98
C SER A 214 7.82 10.82 1.09
N ARG A 215 8.62 11.07 0.04
CA ARG A 215 9.58 12.18 0.03
C ARG A 215 8.91 13.54 0.16
N LEU A 216 7.83 13.79 -0.58
CA LEU A 216 7.08 15.04 -0.49
C LEU A 216 6.41 15.22 0.88
N THR A 217 6.01 14.13 1.52
CA THR A 217 5.43 14.15 2.87
C THR A 217 6.52 14.53 3.88
N HIS A 218 7.73 13.97 3.76
CA HIS A 218 8.88 14.37 4.58
C HIS A 218 9.23 15.86 4.42
N ILE A 219 9.20 16.38 3.20
CA ILE A 219 9.41 17.81 2.91
C ILE A 219 8.33 18.66 3.59
N LYS A 220 7.07 18.23 3.50
CA LYS A 220 5.96 18.89 4.19
C LYS A 220 6.16 18.87 5.70
N ASP A 221 6.59 17.75 6.27
CA ASP A 221 6.81 17.61 7.71
C ASP A 221 7.98 18.49 8.18
N GLU A 222 9.11 18.48 7.47
CA GLU A 222 10.24 19.38 7.70
C GLU A 222 9.81 20.84 7.70
N VAL A 223 8.95 21.23 6.74
CA VAL A 223 8.39 22.57 6.67
C VAL A 223 7.56 22.89 7.91
N THR A 224 6.64 22.00 8.27
CA THR A 224 5.73 22.24 9.40
C THR A 224 6.47 22.31 10.73
N GLN A 225 7.59 21.59 10.90
CA GLN A 225 8.42 21.63 12.10
C GLN A 225 9.30 22.87 12.20
N ASN A 226 9.57 23.57 11.09
CA ASN A 226 10.29 24.85 11.10
C ASN A 226 9.38 26.03 11.51
N LEU A 227 8.11 25.81 11.85
CA LEU A 227 7.27 26.86 12.42
C LEU A 227 7.63 27.08 13.90
N PRO A 228 7.69 28.34 14.38
CA PRO A 228 7.85 28.61 15.80
C PRO A 228 6.62 28.07 16.56
N ASP A 229 6.86 27.38 17.67
CA ASP A 229 5.80 26.97 18.60
C ASP A 229 5.11 28.24 19.12
N LEU A 230 3.86 28.46 18.72
CA LEU A 230 3.03 29.58 19.19
C LEU A 230 2.82 29.58 20.72
N ASN A 231 3.31 28.55 21.43
CA ASN A 231 3.19 28.37 22.88
C ASN A 231 4.52 28.51 23.65
N SER A 232 5.65 28.82 23.00
CA SER A 232 6.89 29.09 23.72
C SER A 232 6.98 30.58 24.09
N ASP A 233 6.64 30.92 25.33
CA ASP A 233 6.77 32.24 25.97
C ASP A 233 8.24 32.72 26.13
N SER A 234 9.17 32.18 25.36
CA SER A 234 10.57 32.62 25.36
C SER A 234 10.74 33.82 24.42
N ASP A 235 10.98 34.98 25.01
CA ASP A 235 11.22 36.32 24.44
C ASP A 235 12.43 36.41 23.46
N ASP A 236 12.97 35.27 23.00
CA ASP A 236 14.15 35.16 22.14
C ASP A 236 13.92 34.19 20.96
N ALA A 237 12.66 33.89 20.64
CA ALA A 237 12.31 33.04 19.51
C ALA A 237 12.58 33.79 18.19
N HIS A 238 13.70 33.48 17.53
CA HIS A 238 13.96 33.78 16.13
C HIS A 238 12.74 33.36 15.30
N THR A 239 11.87 34.30 14.97
CA THR A 239 10.78 34.10 14.03
C THR A 239 11.42 33.82 12.68
N PRO A 240 11.17 32.67 12.05
CA PRO A 240 11.72 32.41 10.73
C PRO A 240 11.11 33.42 9.75
N ASN A 241 11.96 34.06 8.94
CA ASN A 241 11.55 35.04 7.92
C ASN A 241 10.53 34.47 6.90
N ILE A 242 10.37 33.13 6.84
CA ILE A 242 9.47 32.46 5.91
C ILE A 242 8.53 31.53 6.66
N TYR A 243 7.23 31.72 6.41
CA TYR A 243 6.15 30.91 6.94
C TYR A 243 5.43 30.20 5.80
N VAL A 244 5.45 28.87 5.77
CA VAL A 244 4.66 28.12 4.77
C VAL A 244 3.25 27.94 5.31
N SER A 245 2.29 28.56 4.64
CA SER A 245 0.88 28.49 5.03
C SER A 245 0.21 27.22 4.55
N GLU A 246 0.48 26.80 3.32
CA GLU A 246 -0.17 25.64 2.71
C GLU A 246 0.81 24.85 1.85
N PHE A 247 0.75 23.53 1.97
CA PHE A 247 1.50 22.57 1.15
C PHE A 247 0.52 21.53 0.62
N LEU A 248 0.11 21.71 -0.63
CA LEU A 248 -0.86 20.89 -1.34
C LEU A 248 -0.14 19.98 -2.33
N MET A 249 -0.56 18.72 -2.37
CA MET A 249 -0.02 17.71 -3.28
C MET A 249 -1.17 17.09 -4.05
N ASP A 250 -0.98 16.89 -5.34
CA ASP A 250 -1.93 16.13 -6.14
C ASP A 250 -1.95 14.63 -5.76
N PRO A 251 -3.01 13.89 -6.16
CA PRO A 251 -3.09 12.45 -5.90
C PRO A 251 -1.98 11.63 -6.56
N GLU A 252 -1.37 12.11 -7.66
CA GLU A 252 -0.31 11.41 -8.40
C GLU A 252 1.10 11.65 -7.82
N ALA A 253 1.25 12.62 -6.90
CA ALA A 253 2.53 13.16 -6.43
C ALA A 253 3.40 13.72 -7.57
N ARG A 254 2.78 14.40 -8.54
CA ARG A 254 3.41 15.07 -9.68
C ARG A 254 3.29 16.58 -9.66
N LEU A 255 2.30 17.12 -8.97
CA LEU A 255 2.12 18.54 -8.82
C LEU A 255 2.10 18.89 -7.34
N VAL A 256 2.96 19.82 -6.97
CA VAL A 256 3.04 20.37 -5.63
C VAL A 256 2.76 21.86 -5.70
N GLU A 257 1.87 22.32 -4.86
CA GLU A 257 1.56 23.72 -4.67
C GLU A 257 1.98 24.14 -3.26
N ILE A 258 2.79 25.17 -3.18
CA ILE A 258 3.37 25.68 -1.93
C ILE A 258 2.97 27.15 -1.81
N HIS A 259 2.32 27.52 -0.72
CA HIS A 259 2.02 28.90 -0.38
C HIS A 259 2.84 29.29 0.83
N TRP A 260 3.53 30.41 0.75
CA TRP A 260 4.31 30.93 1.86
C TRP A 260 4.20 32.45 1.97
N LEU A 261 4.42 32.92 3.19
CA LEU A 261 4.51 34.31 3.55
C LEU A 261 5.98 34.61 3.81
N ASP A 262 6.49 35.63 3.13
CA ASP A 262 7.80 36.22 3.43
C ASP A 262 7.56 37.42 4.35
N ILE A 263 8.08 37.33 5.57
CA ILE A 263 8.01 38.39 6.58
C ILE A 263 9.35 39.11 6.52
N ASN A 264 9.42 40.13 5.67
CA ASN A 264 10.51 41.09 5.68
C ASN A 264 10.16 42.24 6.64
N ASP A 265 11.18 42.76 7.31
CA ASP A 265 11.09 43.64 8.48
C ASP A 265 9.90 44.62 8.48
N ILE A 266 9.14 44.52 9.57
CA ILE A 266 8.23 45.48 10.20
C ILE A 266 6.85 45.74 9.54
N HIS A 267 6.61 45.84 8.22
CA HIS A 267 5.26 46.29 7.74
C HIS A 267 4.60 45.65 6.50
N SER A 268 5.18 44.64 5.83
CA SER A 268 4.46 43.96 4.73
C SER A 268 4.77 42.48 4.63
N SER A 269 3.77 41.63 4.86
CA SER A 269 3.84 40.21 4.53
C SER A 269 3.60 40.03 3.04
N ILE A 270 4.58 39.48 2.33
CA ILE A 270 4.47 39.21 0.90
C ILE A 270 3.95 37.78 0.74
N LYS A 271 2.77 37.62 0.11
CA LYS A 271 2.22 36.30 -0.20
C LYS A 271 2.81 35.77 -1.49
N ARG A 272 3.45 34.61 -1.39
CA ARG A 272 4.04 33.91 -2.52
C ARG A 272 3.43 32.53 -2.69
N GLN A 273 3.39 32.08 -3.94
CA GLN A 273 2.90 30.77 -4.32
C GLN A 273 3.84 30.15 -5.36
N ALA A 274 4.08 28.85 -5.26
CA ALA A 274 4.84 28.09 -6.24
C ALA A 274 4.09 26.84 -6.66
N TRP A 275 4.14 26.55 -7.96
CA TRP A 275 3.75 25.26 -8.52
C TRP A 275 4.98 24.54 -9.03
N ILE A 276 5.18 23.31 -8.53
CA ILE A 276 6.27 22.44 -8.90
C ILE A 276 5.68 21.22 -9.60
N ALA A 277 5.96 21.09 -10.89
CA ALA A 277 5.62 19.91 -11.68
C ALA A 277 6.82 18.94 -11.67
N LEU A 278 6.54 17.67 -11.42
CA LEU A 278 7.51 16.60 -11.23
C LEU A 278 7.41 15.53 -12.31
N THR A 279 8.58 15.04 -12.72
CA THR A 279 8.71 13.88 -13.59
C THR A 279 8.28 12.60 -12.86
N GLU A 280 8.15 11.50 -13.60
CA GLU A 280 7.81 10.18 -13.04
C GLU A 280 8.79 9.72 -11.97
N LYS A 281 10.08 10.07 -12.13
CA LYS A 281 11.14 9.74 -11.16
C LYS A 281 11.28 10.78 -10.05
N GLY A 282 10.55 11.88 -10.13
CA GLY A 282 10.53 12.93 -9.11
C GLY A 282 11.48 14.11 -9.36
N GLY A 283 12.09 14.19 -10.53
CA GLY A 283 12.78 15.40 -10.97
C GLY A 283 11.85 16.58 -11.18
N ILE A 284 12.34 17.82 -11.16
CA ILE A 284 11.52 19.00 -11.48
C ILE A 284 11.41 19.14 -13.01
N GLU A 285 10.20 18.97 -13.53
CA GLU A 285 9.86 19.22 -14.92
C GLU A 285 9.56 20.71 -15.18
N GLY A 286 8.85 21.32 -14.23
CA GLY A 286 8.43 22.72 -14.31
C GLY A 286 8.34 23.34 -12.91
N LEU A 287 8.67 24.63 -12.84
CA LEU A 287 8.52 25.42 -11.63
C LEU A 287 8.01 26.80 -12.04
N ILE A 288 6.95 27.25 -11.37
CA ILE A 288 6.39 28.59 -11.54
C ILE A 288 6.28 29.20 -10.16
N VAL A 289 6.82 30.40 -9.98
CA VAL A 289 6.68 31.19 -8.74
C VAL A 289 5.89 32.45 -9.03
N LYS A 290 4.92 32.78 -8.19
CA LYS A 290 4.18 34.04 -8.25
C LYS A 290 4.19 34.76 -6.91
N GLU A 291 4.22 36.08 -7.00
CA GLU A 291 4.04 37.05 -5.93
C GLU A 291 2.93 38.00 -6.38
N ASP A 292 1.88 38.17 -5.58
CA ASP A 292 0.72 39.01 -5.95
C ASP A 292 0.19 38.76 -7.37
N ASN A 293 0.11 37.47 -7.75
CA ASN A 293 -0.26 36.97 -9.08
C ASN A 293 0.69 37.30 -10.24
N GLN A 294 1.81 37.97 -9.99
CA GLN A 294 2.85 38.21 -10.98
C GLN A 294 3.92 37.11 -10.92
N ARG A 295 4.33 36.61 -12.08
CA ARG A 295 5.36 35.57 -12.17
C ARG A 295 6.73 36.16 -11.89
N ILE A 296 7.49 35.53 -10.98
CA ILE A 296 8.83 35.96 -10.63
C ILE A 296 9.88 34.97 -11.13
N LEU A 297 10.54 35.33 -12.24
CA LEU A 297 11.50 34.45 -12.91
C LEU A 297 12.80 34.23 -12.11
N HIS A 298 13.31 35.26 -11.43
CA HIS A 298 14.57 35.13 -10.68
C HIS A 298 14.45 34.12 -9.54
N MET A 299 13.28 34.08 -8.88
CA MET A 299 12.98 33.10 -7.84
C MET A 299 12.91 31.69 -8.39
N GLU A 300 12.32 31.50 -9.58
CA GLU A 300 12.30 30.20 -10.24
C GLU A 300 13.72 29.68 -10.50
N MET A 301 14.61 30.53 -11.01
CA MET A 301 16.00 30.17 -11.26
C MET A 301 16.75 29.79 -9.97
N GLN A 302 16.52 30.52 -8.88
CA GLN A 302 17.19 30.26 -7.62
C GLN A 302 16.72 28.96 -6.96
N ILE A 303 15.42 28.67 -6.96
CA ILE A 303 14.87 27.42 -6.41
C ILE A 303 15.41 26.22 -7.18
N LYS A 304 15.49 26.36 -8.50
CA LYS A 304 16.08 25.37 -9.42
C LYS A 304 17.56 25.11 -9.12
N GLY A 305 18.31 26.16 -8.75
CA GLY A 305 19.75 26.09 -8.52
C GLY A 305 20.56 26.16 -9.82
N ASP A 306 21.86 26.40 -9.69
CA ASP A 306 22.76 26.67 -10.81
C ASP A 306 22.97 25.46 -11.74
N ASP A 307 22.84 24.25 -11.18
CA ASP A 307 22.99 22.98 -11.92
C ASP A 307 21.68 22.49 -12.54
N TRP A 308 20.63 23.32 -12.58
CA TRP A 308 19.35 22.90 -13.13
C TRP A 308 19.40 22.77 -14.65
N VAL A 309 19.35 21.53 -15.11
CA VAL A 309 19.10 21.22 -16.51
C VAL A 309 17.72 20.57 -16.61
N ARG A 310 16.89 21.12 -17.50
CA ARG A 310 15.51 20.67 -17.69
C ARG A 310 15.49 19.19 -18.08
N GLY A 311 14.85 18.35 -17.26
CA GLY A 311 14.64 16.94 -17.57
C GLY A 311 15.85 16.02 -17.40
N THR A 312 16.99 16.49 -16.88
CA THR A 312 18.16 15.62 -16.64
C THR A 312 18.29 15.15 -15.20
N THR A 313 17.64 15.81 -14.24
CA THR A 313 17.59 15.32 -12.87
C THR A 313 16.50 14.26 -12.76
N ASP A 314 16.83 13.03 -13.15
CA ASP A 314 16.01 11.84 -12.90
C ASP A 314 15.83 11.51 -11.40
N SER A 315 16.31 12.38 -10.50
CA SER A 315 16.38 12.17 -9.06
C SER A 315 15.77 13.33 -8.28
N MET A 316 15.19 13.00 -7.13
CA MET A 316 14.63 13.94 -6.13
C MET A 316 15.74 14.73 -5.38
N ASP A 317 16.98 14.77 -5.87
CA ASP A 317 18.11 15.43 -5.20
C ASP A 317 17.90 16.94 -5.01
N TRP A 318 17.07 17.55 -5.86
CA TRP A 318 16.65 18.95 -5.73
C TRP A 318 15.89 19.23 -4.42
N THR A 319 15.31 18.22 -3.78
CA THR A 319 14.58 18.41 -2.51
C THR A 319 15.52 18.85 -1.38
N SER A 320 16.76 18.41 -1.42
CA SER A 320 17.78 18.77 -0.44
C SER A 320 18.12 20.25 -0.55
N GLY A 321 17.88 21.00 0.53
CA GLY A 321 18.15 22.44 0.57
C GLY A 321 17.14 23.29 -0.21
N LEU A 322 16.01 22.74 -0.67
CA LEU A 322 14.92 23.51 -1.28
C LEU A 322 14.56 24.73 -0.42
N PHE A 323 14.36 24.51 0.88
CA PHE A 323 14.03 25.60 1.80
C PHE A 323 15.21 26.51 2.13
N LYS A 324 16.44 26.02 2.06
CA LYS A 324 17.63 26.88 2.15
C LYS A 324 17.69 27.83 0.95
N ARG A 325 17.26 27.38 -0.23
CA ARG A 325 17.17 28.19 -1.45
C ARG A 325 15.94 29.12 -1.45
N LEU A 326 14.89 28.75 -0.71
CA LEU A 326 13.73 29.62 -0.46
C LEU A 326 14.03 30.71 0.58
N ARG A 327 14.93 30.48 1.55
CA ARG A 327 15.39 31.49 2.53
C ARG A 327 16.10 32.64 1.82
N TRP A 328 15.39 33.74 1.59
CA TRP A 328 15.98 34.97 1.08
C TRP A 328 16.42 35.90 2.23
N PRO A 329 17.62 36.49 2.14
CA PRO A 329 17.87 37.80 2.74
C PRO A 329 17.20 38.88 1.86
N SER A 330 16.54 39.83 2.50
CA SER A 330 15.66 40.87 1.95
C SER A 330 16.33 41.93 1.07
N HIS A 331 17.48 41.65 0.47
CA HIS A 331 18.24 42.67 -0.27
C HIS A 331 18.51 42.25 -1.72
N PRO A 332 17.95 42.99 -2.70
CA PRO A 332 18.55 43.04 -4.02
C PRO A 332 19.89 43.81 -3.91
N LEU A 333 20.94 43.27 -4.52
CA LEU A 333 22.14 44.04 -4.86
C LEU A 333 21.85 44.99 -6.02
#